data_AF-A0A0J9XLF3-F1
#
_entry.id   AF-A0A0J9XLF3-F1
#
_cell.length_a   1.000
_cell.length_b   1.000
_cell.length_c   1.000
_cell.angle_alpha   90.00
_cell.angle_beta   90.00
_cell.angle_gamma   90.00
#
_symmetry.space_group_name_H-M   'P 1'
#
loop_
_entity.id
_entity.type
_entity.pdbx_description
1 polymer ?
#
loop_
_entity_poly.entity_id
_entity_poly.type
_entity_poly.pdbx_seq_one_letter_code
_entity_poly.pdbx_strand_id
1 'polypeptide(L)'
;MSEHHRKPHAMNTDGSQRVSYLKPRSRISISWDRLLYNVRYISQHWKDRILVKAAAVMIVYTIGLYAFIKKYYGNEHPLNRYQWRQMKRNGQLSEEMLRKEEIVQNFMKARFSKVYEKEPVYSVRRQGPPGVL
;
A
#
# COMPACT_ATOMS: atom_id res chain seq x y z
N MET A 1 -7.36 -66.34 -46.49
CA MET A 1 -8.69 -65.87 -46.05
C MET A 1 -8.58 -65.51 -44.58
N SER A 2 -8.65 -64.22 -44.26
CA SER A 2 -8.49 -63.67 -42.91
C SER A 2 -9.74 -62.86 -42.57
N GLU A 3 -10.64 -63.41 -41.76
CA GLU A 3 -11.71 -62.65 -41.13
C GLU A 3 -11.75 -62.99 -39.64
N HIS A 4 -11.17 -62.09 -38.84
CA HIS A 4 -11.30 -62.06 -37.39
C HIS A 4 -11.92 -60.71 -37.00
N HIS A 5 -13.24 -60.63 -37.03
CA HIS A 5 -13.99 -59.54 -36.42
C HIS A 5 -14.57 -59.99 -35.09
N ARG A 6 -13.82 -59.69 -34.02
CA ARG A 6 -14.12 -60.04 -32.63
C ARG A 6 -14.93 -58.90 -31.99
N LYS A 7 -16.20 -59.21 -31.71
CA LYS A 7 -17.08 -58.79 -30.60
C LYS A 7 -16.71 -57.50 -29.82
N PRO A 8 -17.61 -56.50 -29.76
CA PRO A 8 -17.65 -55.54 -28.68
C PRO A 8 -18.54 -56.06 -27.53
N HIS A 9 -17.93 -56.41 -26.39
CA HIS A 9 -18.61 -56.59 -25.11
C HIS A 9 -18.13 -55.48 -24.15
N ALA A 10 -19.00 -54.53 -23.83
CA ALA A 10 -18.83 -53.57 -22.73
C ALA A 10 -20.25 -53.14 -22.31
N MET A 11 -20.91 -53.83 -21.37
CA MET A 11 -20.74 -53.83 -19.90
C MET A 11 -21.26 -52.54 -19.24
N ASN A 12 -22.57 -52.57 -18.98
CA ASN A 12 -23.36 -52.06 -17.85
C ASN A 12 -23.06 -50.65 -17.33
N THR A 13 -23.96 -49.74 -17.72
CA THR A 13 -24.13 -48.38 -17.22
C THR A 13 -25.04 -48.35 -15.99
N ASP A 14 -24.58 -48.85 -14.85
CA ASP A 14 -25.31 -48.68 -13.57
C ASP A 14 -24.71 -47.55 -12.73
N GLY A 15 -25.32 -46.37 -12.88
CA GLY A 15 -25.86 -45.61 -11.75
C GLY A 15 -25.02 -45.43 -10.49
N SER A 16 -23.84 -44.79 -10.57
CA SER A 16 -23.28 -44.10 -9.41
C SER A 16 -23.57 -42.61 -9.52
N GLN A 17 -24.80 -42.23 -9.18
CA GLN A 17 -25.25 -40.85 -9.04
C GLN A 17 -24.57 -40.23 -7.80
N ARG A 18 -23.26 -39.97 -7.89
CA ARG A 18 -22.52 -39.25 -6.84
C ARG A 18 -23.00 -37.80 -6.85
N VAL A 19 -23.85 -37.45 -5.89
CA VAL A 19 -24.22 -36.07 -5.60
C VAL A 19 -22.93 -35.31 -5.30
N SER A 20 -22.54 -34.44 -6.22
CA SER A 20 -21.33 -33.63 -6.08
C SER A 20 -21.56 -32.61 -4.98
N TYR A 21 -20.97 -32.83 -3.80
CA TYR A 21 -20.84 -31.82 -2.75
C TYR A 21 -19.82 -30.75 -3.19
N LEU A 22 -20.04 -30.13 -4.34
CA LEU A 22 -19.30 -28.93 -4.73
C LEU A 22 -19.82 -27.79 -3.85
N LYS A 23 -19.28 -27.69 -2.63
CA LYS A 23 -19.48 -26.54 -1.75
C LYS A 23 -19.18 -25.30 -2.59
N PRO A 24 -20.12 -24.34 -2.72
CA PRO A 24 -19.96 -23.21 -3.64
C PRO A 24 -18.67 -22.48 -3.26
N ARG A 25 -17.68 -22.57 -4.15
CA ARG A 25 -16.36 -21.97 -4.00
C ARG A 25 -16.60 -20.46 -3.82
N SER A 26 -16.41 -19.97 -2.59
CA SER A 26 -16.75 -18.60 -2.25
C SER A 26 -15.98 -17.65 -3.16
N ARG A 27 -16.61 -16.56 -3.62
CA ARG A 27 -15.97 -15.56 -4.51
C ARG A 27 -14.61 -15.09 -3.97
N ILE A 28 -14.45 -15.08 -2.65
CA ILE A 28 -13.22 -14.76 -1.94
C ILE A 28 -12.10 -15.73 -2.33
N SER A 29 -12.31 -17.06 -2.26
CA SER A 29 -11.29 -18.05 -2.61
C SER A 29 -10.83 -17.95 -4.08
N ILE A 30 -11.74 -17.68 -5.01
CA ILE A 30 -11.40 -17.50 -6.44
C ILE A 30 -10.46 -16.30 -6.63
N SER A 31 -10.69 -15.21 -5.89
CA SER A 31 -9.82 -14.03 -5.95
C SER A 31 -8.44 -14.28 -5.35
N TRP A 32 -8.36 -15.05 -4.26
CA TRP A 32 -7.09 -15.48 -3.67
C TRP A 32 -6.30 -16.38 -4.60
N ASP A 33 -6.95 -17.34 -5.24
CA ASP A 33 -6.28 -18.23 -6.20
C ASP A 33 -5.68 -17.44 -7.38
N ARG A 34 -6.40 -16.44 -7.90
CA ARG A 34 -5.89 -15.54 -8.95
C ARG A 34 -4.72 -14.68 -8.45
N LEU A 35 -4.81 -14.14 -7.25
CA LEU A 35 -3.72 -13.35 -6.64
C LEU A 35 -2.47 -14.21 -6.45
N LEU A 36 -2.60 -15.42 -5.90
CA LEU A 36 -1.49 -16.35 -5.70
C LEU A 36 -0.87 -16.80 -7.02
N TYR A 37 -1.68 -17.06 -8.05
CA TYR A 37 -1.19 -17.38 -9.38
C TYR A 37 -0.37 -16.23 -9.98
N ASN A 38 -0.86 -15.00 -9.87
CA ASN A 38 -0.14 -13.81 -10.35
C ASN A 38 1.17 -13.59 -9.59
N VAL A 39 1.16 -13.71 -8.26
CA VAL A 39 2.38 -13.60 -7.43
C VAL A 39 3.39 -14.68 -7.83
N ARG A 40 2.95 -15.92 -8.07
CA ARG A 40 3.82 -17.00 -8.52
C ARG A 40 4.40 -16.75 -9.91
N TYR A 41 3.58 -16.27 -10.85
CA TYR A 41 4.03 -15.95 -12.21
C TYR A 41 5.05 -14.82 -12.22
N ILE A 42 4.77 -13.73 -11.49
CA ILE A 42 5.70 -12.61 -11.26
C ILE A 42 6.99 -13.16 -10.64
N SER A 43 6.93 -13.97 -9.58
CA SER A 43 8.13 -14.51 -8.91
C SER A 43 9.05 -15.36 -9.81
N GLN A 44 8.53 -15.87 -10.93
CA GLN A 44 9.28 -16.71 -11.87
C GLN A 44 10.18 -15.89 -12.79
N HIS A 45 9.86 -14.62 -13.07
CA HIS A 45 10.73 -13.75 -13.83
C HIS A 45 11.87 -13.22 -12.96
N TRP A 46 13.11 -13.38 -13.43
CA TRP A 46 14.31 -13.06 -12.65
C TRP A 46 14.36 -11.59 -12.17
N LYS A 47 13.79 -10.67 -12.96
CA LYS A 47 13.66 -9.24 -12.63
C LYS A 47 12.73 -9.00 -11.43
N ASP A 48 11.69 -9.81 -11.32
CA ASP A 48 10.66 -9.69 -10.28
C ASP A 48 11.10 -10.30 -8.95
N ARG A 49 12.08 -11.21 -8.95
CA ARG A 49 12.73 -11.68 -7.70
C ARG A 49 13.32 -10.52 -6.90
N ILE A 50 13.87 -9.51 -7.59
CA ILE A 50 14.40 -8.30 -6.95
C ILE A 50 13.25 -7.51 -6.34
N LEU A 51 12.14 -7.33 -7.06
CA LEU A 51 10.96 -6.62 -6.56
C LEU A 51 10.35 -7.33 -5.34
N VAL A 52 10.22 -8.65 -5.38
CA VAL A 52 9.70 -9.43 -4.24
C VAL A 52 10.62 -9.32 -3.03
N LYS A 53 11.95 -9.38 -3.23
CA LYS A 53 12.92 -9.17 -2.15
C LYS A 53 12.86 -7.75 -1.58
N ALA A 54 12.81 -6.74 -2.44
CA ALA A 54 12.69 -5.34 -2.01
C ALA A 54 11.38 -5.11 -1.25
N ALA A 55 10.26 -5.62 -1.75
CA ALA A 55 8.97 -5.56 -1.06
C ALA A 55 9.01 -6.27 0.29
N ALA A 56 9.62 -7.46 0.38
CA ALA A 56 9.79 -8.18 1.64
C ALA A 56 10.64 -7.38 2.65
N VAL A 57 11.76 -6.79 2.21
CA VAL A 57 12.59 -5.91 3.05
C VAL A 57 11.80 -4.70 3.52
N MET A 58 11.02 -4.07 2.65
CA MET A 58 10.15 -2.93 3.01
C MET A 58 9.06 -3.34 4.01
N ILE A 59 8.49 -4.53 3.89
CA ILE A 59 7.50 -5.06 4.85
C ILE A 59 8.16 -5.32 6.20
N VAL A 60 9.30 -6.00 6.23
CA VAL A 60 10.04 -6.25 7.48
C VAL A 60 10.47 -4.94 8.12
N TYR A 61 10.95 -3.98 7.33
CA TYR A 61 11.31 -2.64 7.80
C TYR A 61 10.11 -1.90 8.38
N THR A 62 8.97 -1.89 7.70
CA THR A 62 7.76 -1.19 8.19
C THR A 62 7.21 -1.83 9.47
N ILE A 63 7.16 -3.17 9.55
CA ILE A 63 6.73 -3.90 10.76
C ILE A 63 7.73 -3.69 11.91
N GLY A 64 9.03 -3.78 11.62
CA GLY A 64 10.08 -3.56 12.61
C GLY A 64 10.09 -2.14 13.14
N LEU A 65 9.96 -1.14 12.27
CA LEU A 65 9.84 0.27 12.63
C LEU A 65 8.57 0.52 13.46
N TYR A 66 7.44 -0.07 13.07
CA TYR A 66 6.19 -0.01 13.82
C TYR A 66 6.37 -0.56 15.24
N ALA A 67 6.94 -1.76 15.37
CA ALA A 67 7.20 -2.40 16.66
C ALA A 67 8.17 -1.59 17.52
N PHE A 68 9.22 -1.03 16.91
CA PHE A 68 10.19 -0.17 17.57
C PHE A 68 9.54 1.08 18.14
N ILE A 69 8.80 1.84 17.32
CA ILE A 69 8.16 3.07 17.77
C ILE A 69 7.14 2.78 18.86
N LYS A 70 6.32 1.73 18.71
CA LYS A 70 5.36 1.30 19.73
C LYS A 70 6.04 0.97 21.07
N LYS A 71 7.23 0.38 21.04
CA LYS A 71 8.00 0.03 22.25
C LYS A 71 8.58 1.25 22.96
N TYR A 72 9.12 2.23 22.21
CA TYR A 72 9.81 3.38 22.79
C TYR A 72 8.89 4.55 23.12
N TYR A 73 7.91 4.83 22.27
CA TYR A 73 7.02 6.00 22.39
C TYR A 73 5.60 5.64 22.85
N GLY A 74 5.32 4.36 23.09
CA GLY A 74 4.01 3.90 23.53
C GLY A 74 2.95 3.88 22.44
N ASN A 75 1.74 3.43 22.81
CA ASN A 75 0.59 3.33 21.90
C ASN A 75 -0.02 4.70 21.55
N GLU A 76 0.32 5.74 22.32
CA GLU A 76 -0.17 7.09 22.16
C GLU A 76 0.54 7.87 21.05
N HIS A 77 1.66 7.36 20.53
CA HIS A 77 2.40 8.03 19.47
C HIS A 77 1.77 7.75 18.08
N PRO A 78 1.18 8.75 17.42
CA PRO A 78 0.65 8.59 16.07
C PRO A 78 1.77 8.39 15.04
N LEU A 79 1.88 7.18 14.52
CA LEU A 79 2.83 6.82 13.48
C LEU A 79 2.56 7.53 12.15
N ASN A 80 1.27 7.66 11.83
CA ASN A 80 0.82 8.18 10.55
C ASN A 80 0.21 9.56 10.73
N ARG A 81 0.45 10.45 9.76
CA ARG A 81 -0.18 11.78 9.70
C ARG A 81 -1.71 11.73 9.73
N TYR A 82 -2.30 10.70 9.14
CA TYR A 82 -3.74 10.48 9.22
C TYR A 82 -4.20 10.17 10.65
N GLN A 83 -3.48 9.27 11.33
CA GLN A 83 -3.74 8.93 12.73
C GLN A 83 -3.56 10.15 13.64
N TRP A 84 -2.53 10.98 13.41
CA TRP A 84 -2.34 12.26 14.10
C TRP A 84 -3.58 13.16 13.98
N ARG A 85 -4.09 13.36 12.75
CA ARG A 85 -5.28 14.20 12.51
C ARG A 85 -6.53 13.64 13.21
N GLN A 86 -6.71 12.32 13.18
CA GLN A 86 -7.84 11.67 13.86
C GLN A 86 -7.73 11.82 15.38
N MET A 87 -6.58 11.51 15.97
CA MET A 87 -6.35 11.66 17.41
C MET A 87 -6.47 13.13 17.86
N LYS A 88 -6.04 14.09 17.03
CA LYS A 88 -6.21 15.53 17.28
C LYS A 88 -7.67 15.95 17.26
N ARG A 89 -8.47 15.44 16.31
CA ARG A 89 -9.93 15.67 16.28
C ARG A 89 -10.64 15.05 17.48
N ASN A 90 -10.18 13.88 17.92
CA ASN A 90 -10.76 13.18 19.06
C ASN A 90 -10.30 13.75 20.42
N GLY A 91 -9.37 14.70 20.46
CA GLY A 91 -8.81 15.24 21.71
C GLY A 91 -7.95 14.23 22.49
N GLN A 92 -7.45 13.19 21.84
CA GLN A 92 -6.66 12.12 22.48
C GLN A 92 -5.15 12.39 22.50
N LEU A 93 -4.69 13.52 21.92
CA LEU A 93 -3.28 13.88 21.94
C LEU A 93 -2.89 14.42 23.32
N SER A 94 -1.75 13.96 23.84
CA SER A 94 -1.15 14.57 25.02
C SER A 94 -0.68 15.99 24.72
N GLU A 95 -0.68 16.84 25.76
CA GLU A 95 -0.25 18.23 25.68
C GLU A 95 1.22 18.36 25.20
N GLU A 96 2.07 17.41 25.61
CA GLU A 96 3.46 17.33 25.14
C GLU A 96 3.55 17.17 23.61
N MET A 97 2.66 16.37 23.02
CA MET A 97 2.64 16.14 21.57
C MET A 97 2.17 17.40 20.83
N LEU A 98 1.18 18.12 21.35
CA LEU A 98 0.74 19.40 20.78
C LEU A 98 1.87 20.44 20.81
N ARG A 99 2.61 20.52 21.92
CA ARG A 99 3.78 21.41 22.04
C ARG A 99 4.88 21.04 21.04
N LYS A 100 5.15 19.75 20.82
CA LYS A 100 6.10 19.29 19.79
C LYS A 100 5.65 19.70 18.38
N GLU A 101 4.35 19.59 18.07
CA GLU A 101 3.80 20.06 16.79
C GLU A 101 4.02 21.56 16.60
N GLU A 102 3.76 22.38 17.63
CA GLU A 102 3.97 23.81 17.58
C GLU A 102 5.44 24.17 17.32
N ILE A 103 6.38 23.53 18.02
CA ILE A 103 7.82 23.74 17.83
C ILE A 103 8.24 23.39 16.40
N VAL A 104 7.79 22.24 15.88
CA VAL A 104 8.10 21.80 14.51
C VAL A 104 7.49 22.75 13.49
N GLN A 105 6.24 23.19 13.68
CA GLN A 105 5.60 24.15 12.79
C GLN A 105 6.31 25.50 12.81
N ASN A 106 6.72 25.99 13.98
CA ASN A 106 7.46 27.24 14.12
C ASN A 106 8.85 27.14 13.46
N PHE A 107 9.55 26.02 13.63
CA PHE A 107 10.82 25.76 12.95
C PHE A 107 10.65 25.73 11.42
N MET A 108 9.63 25.02 10.91
CA MET A 108 9.34 24.97 9.48
C MET A 108 8.99 26.35 8.93
N LYS A 109 8.13 27.11 9.63
CA LYS A 109 7.79 28.48 9.27
C LYS A 109 9.04 29.35 9.20
N ALA A 110 9.90 29.33 10.22
CA ALA A 110 11.12 30.12 10.25
C ALA A 110 12.13 29.73 9.17
N ARG A 111 12.22 28.43 8.84
CA ARG A 111 13.12 27.94 7.81
C ARG A 111 12.64 28.32 6.41
N PHE A 112 11.34 28.19 6.14
CA PHE A 112 10.79 28.45 4.80
C PHE A 112 10.41 29.91 4.57
N SER A 113 9.99 30.67 5.59
CA SER A 113 9.76 32.12 5.45
C SER A 113 11.05 32.84 5.02
N LYS A 114 12.20 32.44 5.58
CA LYS A 114 13.52 32.92 5.18
C LYS A 114 13.89 32.58 3.73
N VAL A 115 13.32 31.51 3.17
CA VAL A 115 13.53 31.17 1.75
C VAL A 115 12.70 32.09 0.86
N TYR A 116 11.44 32.38 1.23
CA TYR A 116 10.58 33.29 0.48
C TYR A 116 10.98 34.77 0.61
N GLU A 117 11.62 35.18 1.71
CA GLU A 117 12.20 36.54 1.80
C GLU A 117 13.40 36.74 0.88
N LYS A 118 14.11 35.67 0.48
CA LYS A 118 15.32 35.76 -0.35
C LYS A 118 15.07 35.85 -1.87
N GLU A 119 13.82 35.76 -2.33
CA GLU A 119 13.49 35.94 -3.74
C GLU A 119 12.62 37.18 -3.97
N PRO A 120 13.16 38.41 -3.89
CA PRO A 120 12.48 39.59 -4.41
C PRO A 120 12.60 39.61 -5.94
N VAL A 121 11.85 38.74 -6.63
CA VAL A 121 11.92 38.65 -8.11
C VAL A 121 11.17 39.79 -8.82
N TYR A 122 10.51 40.70 -8.09
CA TYR A 122 9.76 41.81 -8.71
C TYR A 122 10.09 43.22 -8.21
N SER A 123 11.24 43.43 -7.57
CA SER A 123 11.72 44.81 -7.33
C SER A 123 12.50 45.42 -8.52
N VAL A 124 12.58 44.73 -9.66
CA VAL A 124 13.23 45.27 -10.86
C VAL A 124 12.24 45.28 -12.04
N ARG A 125 11.97 46.50 -12.55
CA ARG A 125 11.26 46.84 -13.80
C ARG A 125 9.73 46.90 -13.63
N ARG A 126 9.11 48.07 -13.43
CA ARG A 126 9.06 49.17 -14.39
C ARG A 126 9.12 50.54 -13.71
N GLN A 127 10.31 51.14 -13.73
CA GLN A 127 10.40 52.57 -14.02
C GLN A 127 9.85 52.74 -15.45
N GLY A 128 8.71 53.43 -15.60
CA GLY A 128 8.08 53.79 -16.87
C GLY A 128 7.20 55.01 -16.62
N PRO A 129 7.22 56.02 -17.51
CA PRO A 129 7.66 57.36 -17.15
C PRO A 129 6.56 58.24 -16.52
N PRO A 130 6.95 59.27 -15.76
CA PRO A 130 6.01 60.21 -15.18
C PRO A 130 5.47 61.13 -16.29
N GLY A 131 4.17 61.11 -16.51
CA GLY A 131 3.50 62.07 -17.39
C GLY A 131 2.71 61.42 -18.51
N VAL A 132 1.40 61.33 -18.31
CA VAL A 132 0.45 61.76 -19.33
C VAL A 132 -0.50 62.74 -18.65
N LEU A 133 -0.31 63.99 -19.09
CA LEU A 133 -1.13 65.20 -19.02
C LEU A 133 -2.54 65.09 -18.42
#